data_AF-A0A3D0UJ91-F1
#
_entry.id   AF-A0A3D0UJ91-F1
#
_cell.length_a   1.000
_cell.length_b   1.000
_cell.length_c   1.000
_cell.angle_alpha   90.00
_cell.angle_beta   90.00
_cell.angle_gamma   90.00
#
_symmetry.space_group_name_H-M   'P 1'
#
loop_
_entity.id
_entity.type
_entity.pdbx_description
1 polymer ?
#
loop_
_entity_poly.entity_id
_entity_poly.type
_entity_poly.pdbx_seq_one_letter_code
_entity_poly.pdbx_strand_id
1 'polypeptide(L)'
;MLLQEAIQTYHDLLTDQLAQDSQAQLDDQLRRRGLFFGDRPLCTVLRPRFFTPRQYRFLRSRVRLILGAFDKAYRAAIADPQILDQFQLEGWEKELVRHDPGFRSPTPVSRLDAFFITNRDELRFTEYNAEVPAAGAYGDAFAEVFYGLPVMREFMRHYEVINLPTRHLVMHALMDAYEQWRGRREMPNLIILDWQEVPTYSEFRLFLDYFHSQGLDCVIADPREMEYRDGKLYAGKFQVDLIYKRVLITELVENGGLDHPVIQAVRDNAVCMVNPFRCKILYKKTSLAVLSDERNQALFDTEELRAIDDHIPWTRTVEERHTVHRGKPVDLIPYVLNYKDRFVL
;
A
#
# COMPACT_ATOMS: atom_id res chain seq x y z
N MET A 1 19.42 2.89 23.35
CA MET A 1 20.56 2.04 23.71
C MET A 1 20.51 0.72 22.97
N LEU A 2 19.51 -0.15 23.19
CA LEU A 2 19.42 -1.46 22.51
C LEU A 2 19.54 -1.44 20.97
N LEU A 3 18.87 -0.51 20.27
CA LEU A 3 18.91 -0.48 18.79
C LEU A 3 20.30 -0.12 18.25
N GLN A 4 20.96 0.88 18.85
CA GLN A 4 22.26 1.34 18.38
C GLN A 4 23.33 0.28 18.62
N GLU A 5 23.25 -0.40 19.76
CA GLU A 5 24.11 -1.53 20.09
C GLU A 5 23.91 -2.71 19.12
N ALA A 6 22.66 -3.05 18.79
CA ALA A 6 22.36 -4.08 17.78
C ALA A 6 22.89 -3.69 16.39
N ILE A 7 22.72 -2.43 15.99
CA ILE A 7 23.28 -1.92 14.73
C ILE A 7 24.80 -2.00 14.72
N GLN A 8 25.45 -1.58 15.81
CA GLN A 8 26.90 -1.63 15.92
C GLN A 8 27.40 -3.07 15.87
N THR A 9 26.78 -3.97 16.63
CA THR A 9 27.10 -5.41 16.61
C THR A 9 26.99 -5.98 15.21
N TYR A 10 25.93 -5.66 14.47
CA TYR A 10 25.78 -6.12 13.09
C TYR A 10 26.91 -5.62 12.18
N HIS A 11 27.30 -4.35 12.33
CA HIS A 11 28.42 -3.79 11.57
C HIS A 11 29.76 -4.41 11.96
N ASP A 12 29.99 -4.67 13.25
CA ASP A 12 31.23 -5.27 13.74
C ASP A 12 31.39 -6.73 13.25
N LEU A 13 30.29 -7.43 12.98
CA LEU A 13 30.30 -8.75 12.34
C LEU A 13 30.77 -8.72 10.87
N LEU A 14 30.59 -7.60 10.16
CA LEU A 14 30.93 -7.47 8.74
C LEU A 14 32.44 -7.27 8.52
N THR A 15 33.22 -8.31 8.83
CA THR A 15 34.60 -8.44 8.31
C THR A 15 34.61 -8.52 6.79
N ASP A 16 35.73 -8.20 6.14
CA ASP A 16 35.85 -8.23 4.66
C ASP A 16 35.36 -9.57 4.07
N GLN A 17 35.78 -10.68 4.65
CA GLN A 17 35.37 -12.01 4.20
C GLN A 17 33.87 -12.26 4.40
N LEU A 18 33.34 -11.98 5.60
CA LEU A 18 31.93 -12.25 5.89
C LEU A 18 30.99 -11.34 5.07
N ALA A 19 31.40 -10.10 4.82
CA ALA A 19 30.69 -9.17 3.97
C ALA A 19 30.67 -9.66 2.51
N GLN A 20 31.81 -10.10 1.97
CA GLN A 20 31.90 -10.66 0.62
C GLN A 20 31.04 -11.92 0.46
N ASP A 21 31.13 -12.86 1.41
CA ASP A 21 30.33 -14.09 1.39
C ASP A 21 28.83 -13.79 1.47
N SER A 22 28.44 -12.83 2.31
CA SER A 22 27.05 -12.41 2.44
C SER A 22 26.54 -11.70 1.18
N GLN A 23 27.35 -10.86 0.53
CA GLN A 23 26.99 -10.21 -0.72
C GLN A 23 26.85 -11.22 -1.86
N ALA A 24 27.81 -12.15 -1.99
CA ALA A 24 27.76 -13.19 -3.00
C ALA A 24 26.50 -14.06 -2.85
N GLN A 25 26.14 -14.42 -1.62
CA GLN A 25 24.92 -15.17 -1.35
C GLN A 25 23.65 -14.33 -1.62
N LEU A 26 23.63 -13.05 -1.25
CA LEU A 26 22.53 -12.15 -1.56
C LEU A 26 22.30 -12.06 -3.07
N ASP A 27 23.36 -11.81 -3.85
CA ASP A 27 23.29 -11.69 -5.30
C ASP A 27 22.81 -12.98 -5.98
N ASP A 28 23.32 -14.14 -5.53
CA ASP A 28 22.86 -15.45 -6.00
C ASP A 28 21.37 -15.67 -5.69
N GLN A 29 20.93 -15.38 -4.47
CA GLN A 29 19.54 -15.55 -4.08
C GLN A 29 18.58 -14.60 -4.79
N LEU A 30 19.00 -13.34 -5.00
CA LEU A 30 18.23 -12.37 -5.78
C LEU A 30 17.97 -12.92 -7.19
N ARG A 31 19.02 -13.39 -7.88
CA ARG A 31 18.92 -14.00 -9.22
C ARG A 31 18.04 -15.23 -9.24
N ARG A 32 18.28 -16.20 -8.35
CA ARG A 32 17.52 -17.47 -8.32
C ARG A 32 16.03 -17.27 -8.06
N ARG A 33 15.67 -16.29 -7.24
CA ARG A 33 14.30 -16.01 -6.82
C ARG A 33 13.61 -14.92 -7.66
N GLY A 34 14.28 -14.36 -8.67
CA GLY A 34 13.73 -13.29 -9.51
C GLY A 34 13.40 -12.01 -8.74
N LEU A 35 14.15 -11.68 -7.68
CA LEU A 35 13.91 -10.52 -6.81
C LEU A 35 14.46 -9.22 -7.42
N PHE A 36 13.85 -8.82 -8.54
CA PHE A 36 14.22 -7.63 -9.31
C PHE A 36 12.99 -6.75 -9.59
N PHE A 37 13.26 -5.47 -9.82
CA PHE A 37 12.32 -4.51 -10.39
C PHE A 37 12.80 -4.19 -11.80
N GLY A 38 12.19 -4.81 -12.81
CA GLY A 38 12.81 -4.90 -14.14
C GLY A 38 14.18 -5.59 -14.03
N ASP A 39 15.24 -4.91 -14.47
CA ASP A 39 16.63 -5.42 -14.36
C ASP A 39 17.35 -5.00 -13.08
N ARG A 40 16.74 -4.15 -12.25
CA ARG A 40 17.38 -3.62 -11.04
C ARG A 40 17.17 -4.57 -9.86
N PRO A 41 18.23 -5.02 -9.16
CA PRO A 41 18.07 -5.84 -7.95
C PRO A 41 17.28 -5.07 -6.90
N LEU A 42 16.34 -5.75 -6.25
CA LEU A 42 15.48 -5.13 -5.24
C LEU A 42 16.25 -4.73 -3.96
N CYS A 43 17.42 -5.30 -3.70
CA CYS A 43 18.26 -4.99 -2.55
C CYS A 43 19.74 -4.98 -2.93
N THR A 44 20.47 -3.98 -2.44
CA THR A 44 21.92 -3.81 -2.66
C THR A 44 22.69 -3.56 -1.35
N VAL A 45 22.05 -3.80 -0.21
CA VAL A 45 22.62 -3.53 1.12
C VAL A 45 22.52 -4.77 2.00
N LEU A 46 23.56 -5.04 2.78
CA LEU A 46 23.63 -6.24 3.62
C LEU A 46 22.86 -6.14 4.93
N ARG A 47 22.77 -4.94 5.51
CA ARG A 47 22.10 -4.75 6.80
C ARG A 47 20.62 -4.40 6.59
N PRO A 48 19.66 -5.22 7.07
CA PRO A 48 18.26 -4.85 7.05
C PRO A 48 18.00 -3.71 8.05
N ARG A 49 16.85 -3.04 7.91
CA ARG A 49 16.46 -2.02 8.88
C ARG A 49 15.88 -2.68 10.13
N PHE A 50 16.55 -2.50 11.27
CA PHE A 50 16.08 -3.02 12.55
C PHE A 50 15.10 -2.07 13.25
N PHE A 51 14.14 -2.67 13.95
CA PHE A 51 13.25 -2.00 14.89
C PHE A 51 13.20 -2.78 16.19
N THR A 52 13.17 -2.06 17.31
CA THR A 52 12.87 -2.69 18.60
C THR A 52 11.38 -3.01 18.71
N PRO A 53 10.97 -3.97 19.57
CA PRO A 53 9.56 -4.23 19.84
C PRO A 53 8.78 -2.99 20.34
N ARG A 54 9.45 -2.08 21.06
CA ARG A 54 8.85 -0.81 21.50
C ARG A 54 8.54 0.09 20.30
N GLN A 55 9.49 0.25 19.39
CA GLN A 55 9.32 1.08 18.18
C GLN A 55 8.26 0.48 17.25
N TYR A 56 8.22 -0.84 17.09
CA TYR A 56 7.17 -1.48 16.30
C TYR A 56 5.77 -1.26 16.91
N ARG A 57 5.62 -1.38 18.24
CA ARG A 57 4.37 -1.03 18.93
C ARG A 57 3.99 0.44 18.78
N PHE A 58 4.96 1.35 18.81
CA PHE A 58 4.75 2.76 18.54
C PHE A 58 4.23 2.98 17.12
N LEU A 59 4.89 2.43 16.10
CA LEU A 59 4.45 2.51 14.71
C LEU A 59 3.01 2.01 14.56
N ARG A 60 2.69 0.83 15.11
CA ARG A 60 1.34 0.26 15.04
C ARG A 60 0.27 1.14 15.70
N SER A 61 0.57 1.75 16.85
CA SER A 61 -0.43 2.59 17.53
C SER A 61 -0.69 3.89 16.77
N ARG A 62 0.35 4.53 16.23
CA ARG A 62 0.22 5.75 15.43
C ARG A 62 -0.47 5.48 14.08
N VAL A 63 -0.06 4.41 13.38
CA VAL A 63 -0.68 3.98 12.12
C VAL A 63 -2.17 3.70 12.29
N ARG A 64 -2.59 3.05 13.39
CA ARG A 64 -4.01 2.77 13.65
C ARG A 64 -4.86 4.03 13.74
N LEU A 65 -4.37 5.06 14.43
CA LEU A 65 -5.08 6.34 14.56
C LEU A 65 -5.22 7.03 13.20
N ILE A 66 -4.15 7.07 12.42
CA ILE A 66 -4.17 7.66 11.08
C ILE A 66 -5.09 6.90 10.12
N LEU A 67 -5.09 5.57 10.16
CA LEU A 67 -6.03 4.77 9.37
C LEU A 67 -7.49 4.99 9.81
N GLY A 68 -7.74 5.21 11.11
CA GLY A 68 -9.06 5.61 11.62
C GLY A 68 -9.52 6.96 11.06
N ALA A 69 -8.63 7.95 11.04
CA ALA A 69 -8.91 9.25 10.43
C ALA A 69 -9.19 9.14 8.93
N PHE A 70 -8.41 8.35 8.18
CA PHE A 70 -8.69 8.10 6.76
C PHE A 70 -10.05 7.43 6.53
N ASP A 71 -10.43 6.45 7.36
CA ASP A 71 -11.74 5.81 7.27
C ASP A 71 -12.88 6.80 7.56
N LYS A 72 -12.75 7.68 8.57
CA LYS A 72 -13.73 8.75 8.83
C LYS A 72 -13.83 9.73 7.66
N ALA A 73 -12.70 10.17 7.12
CA ALA A 73 -12.66 11.07 5.96
C ALA A 73 -13.30 10.43 4.72
N TYR A 74 -13.03 9.15 4.47
CA TYR A 74 -13.67 8.38 3.40
C TYR A 74 -15.18 8.28 3.58
N ARG A 75 -15.66 7.90 4.77
CA ARG A 75 -17.11 7.79 5.03
C ARG A 75 -17.82 9.12 4.86
N ALA A 76 -17.20 10.21 5.33
CA ALA A 76 -17.70 11.56 5.15
C ALA A 76 -17.77 11.93 3.66
N ALA A 77 -16.74 11.59 2.86
CA ALA A 77 -16.72 11.81 1.42
C ALA A 77 -17.83 11.04 0.67
N ILE A 78 -18.12 9.80 1.07
CA ILE A 78 -19.21 9.02 0.48
C ILE A 78 -20.58 9.60 0.86
N ALA A 79 -20.72 10.17 2.06
CA ALA A 79 -21.98 10.72 2.55
C ALA A 79 -22.26 12.15 2.06
N ASP A 80 -21.23 12.95 1.78
CA ASP A 80 -21.34 14.36 1.44
C ASP A 80 -20.52 14.71 0.17
N PRO A 81 -21.19 15.08 -0.94
CA PRO A 81 -20.52 15.52 -2.18
C PRO A 81 -19.56 16.69 -1.98
N GLN A 82 -19.82 17.60 -1.05
CA GLN A 82 -18.93 18.74 -0.79
C GLN A 82 -17.60 18.29 -0.17
N ILE A 83 -17.62 17.24 0.65
CA ILE A 83 -16.41 16.62 1.19
C ILE A 83 -15.71 15.81 0.09
N LEU A 84 -16.46 15.08 -0.74
CA LEU A 84 -15.90 14.35 -1.89
C LEU A 84 -15.12 15.26 -2.85
N ASP A 85 -15.63 16.46 -3.11
CA ASP A 85 -14.98 17.43 -4.00
C ASP A 85 -13.61 17.88 -3.49
N GLN A 86 -13.35 17.83 -2.19
CA GLN A 86 -12.04 18.15 -1.62
C GLN A 86 -10.96 17.14 -2.03
N PHE A 87 -11.33 15.91 -2.39
CA PHE A 87 -10.39 14.89 -2.85
C PHE A 87 -9.94 15.12 -4.30
N GLN A 88 -10.52 16.08 -5.03
CA GLN A 88 -10.11 16.45 -6.40
C GLN A 88 -10.10 15.25 -7.36
N LEU A 89 -11.15 14.43 -7.26
CA LEU A 89 -11.38 13.34 -8.21
C LEU A 89 -11.73 13.89 -9.59
N GLU A 90 -11.22 13.23 -10.62
CA GLU A 90 -11.60 13.44 -12.02
C GLU A 90 -13.04 12.99 -12.28
N GLY A 91 -13.63 13.45 -13.39
CA GLY A 91 -15.03 13.15 -13.71
C GLY A 91 -15.34 11.65 -13.75
N TRP A 92 -14.46 10.87 -14.38
CA TRP A 92 -14.59 9.41 -14.46
C TRP A 92 -14.36 8.73 -13.10
N GLU A 93 -13.46 9.27 -12.26
CA GLU A 93 -13.26 8.76 -10.89
C GLU A 93 -14.53 8.98 -10.06
N LYS A 94 -15.15 10.17 -10.15
CA LYS A 94 -16.42 10.48 -9.48
C LYS A 94 -17.56 9.57 -9.93
N GLU A 95 -17.56 9.11 -11.18
CA GLU A 95 -18.51 8.12 -11.66
C GLU A 95 -18.27 6.76 -11.01
N LEU A 96 -17.03 6.26 -11.07
CA LEU A 96 -16.70 4.91 -10.62
C LEU A 96 -16.78 4.73 -9.10
N VAL A 97 -16.42 5.75 -8.30
CA VAL A 97 -16.47 5.66 -6.82
C VAL A 97 -17.90 5.52 -6.27
N ARG A 98 -18.93 5.80 -7.07
CA ARG A 98 -20.33 5.61 -6.66
C ARG A 98 -20.68 4.13 -6.49
N HIS A 99 -20.02 3.24 -7.24
CA HIS A 99 -20.20 1.80 -7.09
C HIS A 99 -19.91 1.38 -5.65
N ASP A 100 -20.87 0.66 -5.05
CA ASP A 100 -20.67 0.08 -3.72
C ASP A 100 -20.08 -1.32 -3.86
N PRO A 101 -18.87 -1.55 -3.33
CA PRO A 101 -18.22 -2.85 -3.45
C PRO A 101 -18.82 -3.92 -2.53
N GLY A 102 -19.77 -3.60 -1.64
CA GLY A 102 -20.41 -4.57 -0.77
C GLY A 102 -19.54 -5.10 0.38
N PHE A 103 -18.37 -4.51 0.61
CA PHE A 103 -17.49 -4.81 1.74
C PHE A 103 -17.00 -3.53 2.44
N ARG A 104 -16.61 -3.67 3.71
CA ARG A 104 -16.44 -2.53 4.63
C ARG A 104 -15.31 -1.57 4.25
N SER A 105 -14.13 -2.09 3.96
CA SER A 105 -12.94 -1.26 3.74
C SER A 105 -12.78 -0.92 2.26
N PRO A 106 -12.60 0.36 1.87
CA PRO A 106 -12.27 0.71 0.49
C PRO A 106 -10.81 0.39 0.13
N THR A 107 -9.99 0.01 1.11
CA THR A 107 -8.55 -0.21 0.95
C THR A 107 -8.07 -1.46 1.71
N PRO A 108 -8.61 -2.67 1.43
CA PRO A 108 -8.26 -3.87 2.21
C PRO A 108 -6.77 -4.19 2.22
N VAL A 109 -6.07 -3.91 1.10
CA VAL A 109 -4.61 -4.02 1.00
C VAL A 109 -4.03 -2.64 0.70
N SER A 110 -3.31 -2.05 1.64
CA SER A 110 -2.75 -0.71 1.50
C SER A 110 -1.40 -0.55 2.22
N ARG A 111 -0.68 0.53 1.92
CA ARG A 111 0.61 0.84 2.55
C ARG A 111 0.70 2.33 2.85
N LEU A 112 1.09 2.66 4.07
CA LEU A 112 1.44 4.03 4.45
C LEU A 112 2.95 4.17 4.39
N ASP A 113 3.41 5.05 3.51
CA ASP A 113 4.84 5.34 3.37
C ASP A 113 5.20 6.49 4.30
N ALA A 114 6.31 6.33 5.03
CA ALA A 114 6.67 7.25 6.10
C ALA A 114 8.18 7.34 6.32
N PHE A 115 8.61 8.53 6.75
CA PHE A 115 9.89 8.72 7.41
C PHE A 115 9.73 8.49 8.90
N PHE A 116 10.61 7.66 9.47
CA PHE A 116 10.63 7.40 10.90
C PHE A 116 12.04 7.60 11.47
N ILE A 117 12.22 8.63 12.29
CA ILE A 117 13.47 8.96 12.94
C ILE A 117 13.49 8.28 14.32
N THR A 118 14.13 7.11 14.36
CA THR A 118 14.06 6.14 15.47
C THR A 118 14.63 6.62 16.81
N ASN A 119 15.49 7.63 16.83
CA ASN A 119 16.07 8.18 18.07
C ASN A 119 15.20 9.27 18.71
N ARG A 120 14.25 9.83 17.97
CA ARG A 120 13.30 10.85 18.43
C ARG A 120 11.85 10.36 18.47
N ASP A 121 11.63 9.12 18.03
CA ASP A 121 10.30 8.55 17.79
C ASP A 121 9.42 9.49 16.92
N GLU A 122 10.06 10.17 15.95
CA GLU A 122 9.39 11.10 15.03
C GLU A 122 8.96 10.38 13.75
N LEU A 123 7.65 10.25 13.54
CA LEU A 123 7.04 9.58 12.40
C LEU A 123 6.28 10.60 11.57
N ARG A 124 6.59 10.70 10.27
CA ARG A 124 5.89 11.56 9.31
C ARG A 124 5.51 10.75 8.08
N PHE A 125 4.22 10.69 7.78
CA PHE A 125 3.72 10.03 6.58
C PHE A 125 3.90 10.92 5.36
N THR A 126 4.20 10.30 4.22
CA THR A 126 4.36 11.00 2.95
C THR A 126 3.28 10.64 1.94
N GLU A 127 2.77 9.41 2.02
CA GLU A 127 1.84 8.90 1.04
C GLU A 127 0.98 7.79 1.63
N TYR A 128 -0.29 7.75 1.20
CA TYR A 128 -1.16 6.62 1.42
C TYR A 128 -1.40 5.85 0.12
N ASN A 129 -0.66 4.75 -0.05
CA ASN A 129 -0.81 3.84 -1.17
C ASN A 129 -2.04 2.95 -0.95
N ALA A 130 -3.21 3.55 -1.19
CA ALA A 130 -4.54 2.94 -1.09
C ALA A 130 -4.91 2.07 -2.30
N GLU A 131 -4.18 2.19 -3.40
CA GLU A 131 -4.40 1.45 -4.63
C GLU A 131 -3.35 0.34 -4.78
N VAL A 132 -3.60 -0.80 -4.10
CA VAL A 132 -2.79 -2.04 -4.02
C VAL A 132 -1.28 -1.87 -4.20
N PRO A 133 -0.53 -1.69 -3.10
CA PRO A 133 0.92 -1.53 -3.15
C PRO A 133 1.64 -2.83 -3.50
N ALA A 134 2.76 -2.68 -4.20
CA ALA A 134 3.75 -3.74 -4.38
C ALA A 134 4.59 -3.98 -3.11
N ALA A 135 5.43 -5.01 -3.18
CA ALA A 135 6.46 -5.42 -2.20
C ALA A 135 6.01 -6.27 -1.01
N GLY A 136 4.74 -6.69 -0.93
CA GLY A 136 4.32 -7.68 0.06
C GLY A 136 5.07 -9.00 -0.11
N ALA A 137 4.89 -9.68 -1.24
CA ALA A 137 5.54 -10.97 -1.45
C ALA A 137 7.06 -10.88 -1.51
N TYR A 138 7.60 -9.75 -2.00
CA TYR A 138 9.04 -9.49 -1.93
C TYR A 138 9.55 -9.40 -0.49
N GLY A 139 8.83 -8.74 0.43
CA GLY A 139 9.24 -8.63 1.83
C GLY A 139 9.40 -9.99 2.50
N ASP A 140 8.48 -10.92 2.24
CA ASP A 140 8.56 -12.28 2.77
C ASP A 140 9.73 -13.06 2.17
N ALA A 141 9.88 -13.00 0.83
CA ALA A 141 11.01 -13.63 0.14
C ALA A 141 12.35 -13.07 0.63
N PHE A 142 12.43 -11.77 0.89
CA PHE A 142 13.60 -11.14 1.48
C PHE A 142 13.89 -11.61 2.88
N ALA A 143 12.88 -11.73 3.74
CA ALA A 143 13.10 -12.25 5.08
C ALA A 143 13.75 -13.63 5.05
N GLU A 144 13.28 -14.53 4.18
CA GLU A 144 13.88 -15.86 3.97
C GLU A 144 15.34 -15.78 3.50
N VAL A 145 15.64 -14.90 2.53
CA VAL A 145 17.02 -14.69 2.03
C VAL A 145 17.92 -14.16 3.15
N PHE A 146 17.47 -13.12 3.86
CA PHE A 146 18.23 -12.48 4.93
C PHE A 146 18.52 -13.45 6.07
N TYR A 147 17.56 -14.26 6.52
CA TYR A 147 17.81 -15.31 7.51
C TYR A 147 18.88 -16.32 7.08
N GLY A 148 19.02 -16.53 5.77
CA GLY A 148 20.04 -17.38 5.20
C GLY A 148 21.44 -16.77 5.15
N LEU A 149 21.60 -15.44 5.23
CA LEU A 149 22.89 -14.78 5.02
C LEU A 149 23.89 -15.12 6.13
N PRO A 150 25.19 -15.31 5.82
CA PRO A 150 26.24 -15.61 6.81
C PRO A 150 26.28 -14.59 7.95
N VAL A 151 26.30 -13.29 7.64
CA VAL A 151 26.28 -12.23 8.67
C VAL A 151 25.02 -12.29 9.55
N MET A 152 23.87 -12.62 8.96
CA MET A 152 22.61 -12.68 9.72
C MET A 152 22.58 -13.88 10.66
N ARG A 153 23.15 -15.01 10.25
CA ARG A 153 23.28 -16.20 11.11
C ARG A 153 24.13 -15.91 12.33
N GLU A 154 25.24 -15.19 12.18
CA GLU A 154 26.07 -14.75 13.30
C GLU A 154 25.32 -13.77 14.19
N PHE A 155 24.66 -12.77 13.59
CA PHE A 155 23.87 -11.79 14.34
C PHE A 155 22.77 -12.43 15.19
N MET A 156 22.08 -13.45 14.66
CA MET A 156 21.02 -14.17 15.36
C MET A 156 21.49 -15.03 16.55
N ARG A 157 22.81 -15.22 16.73
CA ARG A 157 23.36 -15.82 17.96
C ARG A 157 23.28 -14.88 19.15
N HIS A 158 23.20 -13.56 18.90
CA HIS A 158 23.17 -12.52 19.91
C HIS A 158 21.77 -11.91 20.08
N TYR A 159 20.96 -11.91 19.03
CA TYR A 159 19.64 -11.26 19.01
C TYR A 159 18.56 -12.17 18.43
N GLU A 160 17.37 -12.12 19.01
CA GLU A 160 16.17 -12.68 18.39
C GLU A 160 15.67 -11.73 17.28
N VAL A 161 15.53 -12.25 16.06
CA VAL A 161 15.04 -11.48 14.93
C VAL A 161 13.76 -12.08 14.37
N ILE A 162 12.70 -11.28 14.41
CA ILE A 162 11.37 -11.66 13.95
C ILE A 162 11.07 -10.89 12.67
N ASN A 163 10.67 -11.61 11.62
CA ASN A 163 10.16 -11.02 10.39
C ASN A 163 8.68 -10.65 10.53
N LEU A 164 8.21 -9.79 9.63
CA LEU A 164 6.81 -9.39 9.56
C LEU A 164 6.22 -9.98 8.28
N PRO A 165 5.63 -11.19 8.33
CA PRO A 165 5.11 -11.82 7.13
C PRO A 165 3.90 -11.06 6.59
N THR A 166 3.74 -11.01 5.27
CA THR A 166 2.77 -10.15 4.59
C THR A 166 1.89 -10.89 3.59
N ARG A 167 2.39 -11.93 2.89
CA ARG A 167 1.61 -12.67 1.88
C ARG A 167 0.34 -13.27 2.50
N HIS A 168 0.46 -13.80 3.70
CA HIS A 168 -0.68 -14.35 4.44
C HIS A 168 -1.72 -13.29 4.82
N LEU A 169 -1.29 -12.07 5.17
CA LEU A 169 -2.21 -10.96 5.47
C LEU A 169 -2.91 -10.44 4.21
N VAL A 170 -2.20 -10.39 3.09
CA VAL A 170 -2.80 -10.06 1.79
C VAL A 170 -3.86 -11.10 1.43
N MET A 171 -3.53 -12.40 1.48
CA MET A 171 -4.51 -13.45 1.23
C MET A 171 -5.73 -13.35 2.16
N HIS A 172 -5.51 -13.12 3.45
CA HIS A 172 -6.60 -12.94 4.40
C HIS A 172 -7.48 -11.74 4.06
N ALA A 173 -6.89 -10.61 3.67
CA ALA A 173 -7.64 -9.42 3.25
C ALA A 173 -8.45 -9.66 1.97
N LEU A 174 -7.89 -10.39 1.00
CA LEU A 174 -8.61 -10.79 -0.22
C LEU A 174 -9.82 -11.67 0.10
N MET A 175 -9.61 -12.69 0.92
CA MET A 175 -10.66 -13.64 1.31
C MET A 175 -11.74 -13.00 2.19
N ASP A 176 -11.37 -12.12 3.14
CA ASP A 176 -12.32 -11.38 3.98
C ASP A 176 -13.21 -10.45 3.14
N ALA A 177 -12.64 -9.74 2.17
CA ALA A 177 -13.40 -8.91 1.25
C ALA A 177 -14.34 -9.75 0.36
N TYR A 178 -13.87 -10.90 -0.14
CA TYR A 178 -14.70 -11.81 -0.92
C TYR A 178 -15.84 -12.43 -0.11
N GLU A 179 -15.58 -12.87 1.12
CA GLU A 179 -16.59 -13.42 2.02
C GLU A 179 -17.70 -12.40 2.31
N GLN A 180 -17.33 -11.14 2.56
CA GLN A 180 -18.29 -10.04 2.74
C GLN A 180 -19.12 -9.80 1.47
N TRP A 181 -18.47 -9.69 0.31
CA TRP A 181 -19.15 -9.46 -0.97
C TRP A 181 -20.09 -10.61 -1.35
N ARG A 182 -19.65 -11.85 -1.13
CA ARG A 182 -20.40 -13.06 -1.45
C ARG A 182 -21.51 -13.36 -0.43
N GLY A 183 -21.39 -12.84 0.79
CA GLY A 183 -22.28 -13.10 1.92
C GLY A 183 -22.10 -14.48 2.56
N ARG A 184 -21.08 -15.24 2.15
CA ARG A 184 -20.74 -16.57 2.68
C ARG A 184 -19.29 -16.92 2.39
N ARG A 185 -18.73 -17.82 3.19
CA ARG A 185 -17.39 -18.38 2.96
C ARG A 185 -17.42 -19.37 1.79
N GLU A 186 -16.65 -19.07 0.75
CA GLU A 186 -16.51 -19.88 -0.47
C GLU A 186 -15.10 -19.63 -1.03
N MET A 187 -14.52 -20.61 -1.73
CA MET A 187 -13.22 -20.45 -2.38
C MET A 187 -13.43 -19.84 -3.77
N PRO A 188 -12.88 -18.64 -4.06
CA PRO A 188 -13.05 -18.00 -5.36
C PRO A 188 -12.08 -18.54 -6.40
N ASN A 189 -12.47 -18.46 -7.67
CA ASN A 189 -11.51 -18.39 -8.77
C ASN A 189 -10.86 -17.00 -8.78
N LEU A 190 -9.60 -16.94 -8.37
CA LEU A 190 -8.84 -15.70 -8.18
C LEU A 190 -8.04 -15.36 -9.44
N ILE A 191 -7.95 -14.08 -9.77
CA ILE A 191 -6.93 -13.58 -10.70
C ILE A 191 -6.04 -12.53 -10.05
N ILE A 192 -4.78 -12.50 -10.47
CA ILE A 192 -3.88 -11.35 -10.28
C ILE A 192 -3.92 -10.57 -11.60
N LEU A 193 -4.51 -9.38 -11.58
CA LEU A 193 -4.76 -8.59 -12.80
C LEU A 193 -3.76 -7.44 -12.93
N ASP A 194 -2.88 -7.49 -13.93
CA ASP A 194 -1.98 -6.41 -14.33
C ASP A 194 -1.46 -6.59 -15.76
N TRP A 195 -0.82 -5.58 -16.32
CA TRP A 195 -0.14 -5.68 -17.61
C TRP A 195 1.06 -6.64 -17.53
N GLN A 196 1.28 -7.45 -18.57
CA GLN A 196 2.41 -8.39 -18.60
C GLN A 196 3.78 -7.71 -18.54
N GLU A 197 3.87 -6.46 -19.00
CA GLU A 197 5.12 -5.72 -19.17
C GLU A 197 5.56 -4.95 -17.91
N VAL A 198 4.79 -4.99 -16.82
CA VAL A 198 5.15 -4.24 -15.61
C VAL A 198 6.41 -4.80 -14.94
N PRO A 199 7.29 -3.93 -14.39
CA PRO A 199 8.53 -4.35 -13.75
C PRO A 199 8.32 -5.17 -12.47
N THR A 200 7.09 -5.24 -11.96
CA THR A 200 6.67 -5.97 -10.76
C THR A 200 6.12 -7.37 -11.05
N TYR A 201 6.14 -7.83 -12.31
CA TYR A 201 5.56 -9.11 -12.71
C TYR A 201 6.11 -10.32 -11.91
N SER A 202 7.38 -10.29 -11.52
CA SER A 202 7.97 -11.34 -10.68
C SER A 202 7.30 -11.43 -9.29
N GLU A 203 6.74 -10.35 -8.75
CA GLU A 203 5.94 -10.41 -7.52
C GLU A 203 4.65 -11.20 -7.72
N PHE A 204 4.03 -11.09 -8.89
CA PHE A 204 2.79 -11.80 -9.19
C PHE A 204 3.03 -13.30 -9.20
N ARG A 205 4.20 -13.75 -9.68
CA ARG A 205 4.62 -15.15 -9.62
C ARG A 205 4.78 -15.62 -8.17
N LEU A 206 5.37 -14.81 -7.29
CA LEU A 206 5.48 -15.15 -5.86
C LEU A 206 4.12 -15.27 -5.18
N PHE A 207 3.16 -14.42 -5.54
CA PHE A 207 1.78 -14.54 -5.04
C PHE A 207 1.05 -15.73 -5.65
N LEU A 208 1.22 -16.00 -6.95
CA LEU A 208 0.63 -17.15 -7.64
C LEU A 208 1.07 -18.46 -6.97
N ASP A 209 2.37 -18.65 -6.81
CA ASP A 209 2.94 -19.83 -6.14
C ASP A 209 2.43 -19.95 -4.70
N TYR A 210 2.34 -18.81 -3.99
CA TYR A 210 1.81 -18.79 -2.64
C TYR A 210 0.33 -19.19 -2.61
N PHE A 211 -0.54 -18.60 -3.43
CA PHE A 211 -1.97 -18.92 -3.46
C PHE A 211 -2.21 -20.39 -3.85
N HIS A 212 -1.48 -20.92 -4.83
CA HIS A 212 -1.53 -22.35 -5.17
C HIS A 212 -1.11 -23.24 -4.00
N SER A 213 -0.05 -22.87 -3.26
CA SER A 213 0.37 -23.60 -2.06
C SER A 213 -0.70 -23.61 -0.95
N GLN A 214 -1.62 -22.64 -0.96
CA GLN A 214 -2.75 -22.53 -0.04
C GLN A 214 -4.04 -23.17 -0.60
N GLY A 215 -3.98 -23.78 -1.79
CA GLY A 215 -5.11 -24.46 -2.43
C GLY A 215 -6.11 -23.54 -3.13
N LEU A 216 -5.72 -22.31 -3.48
CA LEU A 216 -6.54 -21.40 -4.28
C LEU A 216 -6.30 -21.63 -5.77
N ASP A 217 -7.37 -21.68 -6.55
CA ASP A 217 -7.30 -21.59 -8.00
C ASP A 217 -7.01 -20.13 -8.40
N CYS A 218 -5.81 -19.90 -8.93
CA CYS A 218 -5.33 -18.56 -9.27
C CYS A 218 -4.62 -18.55 -10.62
N VAL A 219 -4.84 -17.49 -11.42
CA VAL A 219 -4.06 -17.20 -12.63
C VAL A 219 -3.61 -15.74 -12.66
N ILE A 220 -2.53 -15.43 -13.36
CA ILE A 220 -2.16 -14.05 -13.71
C ILE A 220 -2.85 -13.74 -15.03
N ALA A 221 -3.56 -12.62 -15.11
CA ALA A 221 -4.30 -12.23 -16.32
C ALA A 221 -3.94 -10.80 -16.73
N ASP A 222 -3.82 -10.59 -18.03
CA ASP A 222 -3.65 -9.27 -18.62
C ASP A 222 -5.03 -8.64 -18.88
N PRO A 223 -5.27 -7.35 -18.55
CA PRO A 223 -6.53 -6.69 -18.84
C PRO A 223 -7.00 -6.85 -20.30
N ARG A 224 -6.08 -6.89 -21.27
CA ARG A 224 -6.39 -7.05 -22.71
C ARG A 224 -7.02 -8.41 -23.06
N GLU A 225 -6.84 -9.41 -22.21
CA GLU A 225 -7.34 -10.78 -22.40
C GLU A 225 -8.68 -11.04 -21.69
N MET A 226 -9.21 -10.02 -21.01
CA MET A 226 -10.42 -10.14 -20.21
C MET A 226 -11.67 -10.03 -21.06
N GLU A 227 -12.61 -10.95 -20.87
CA GLU A 227 -13.89 -10.96 -21.57
C GLU A 227 -15.04 -10.96 -20.56
N TYR A 228 -16.01 -10.06 -20.75
CA TYR A 228 -17.24 -10.01 -19.97
C TYR A 228 -18.40 -10.44 -20.86
N ARG A 229 -18.98 -11.61 -20.55
CA ARG A 229 -20.06 -12.23 -21.33
C ARG A 229 -21.02 -12.96 -20.43
N ASP A 230 -22.30 -12.94 -20.77
CA ASP A 230 -23.36 -13.68 -20.06
C ASP A 230 -23.36 -13.42 -18.54
N GLY A 231 -23.07 -12.17 -18.13
CA GLY A 231 -23.04 -11.76 -16.72
C GLY A 231 -21.85 -12.32 -15.93
N LYS A 232 -20.77 -12.77 -16.60
CA LYS A 232 -19.59 -13.35 -15.96
C LYS A 232 -18.30 -12.86 -16.61
N LEU A 233 -17.27 -12.66 -15.80
CA LEU A 233 -15.94 -12.26 -16.24
C LEU A 233 -15.06 -13.50 -16.48
N TYR A 234 -14.28 -13.48 -17.56
CA TYR A 234 -13.39 -14.57 -17.94
C TYR A 234 -11.98 -14.07 -18.30
N ALA A 235 -10.97 -14.85 -17.92
CA ALA A 235 -9.62 -14.81 -18.49
C ALA A 235 -9.46 -16.06 -19.38
N GLY A 236 -9.70 -15.91 -20.69
CA GLY A 236 -9.83 -17.04 -21.60
C GLY A 236 -10.96 -18.00 -21.21
N LYS A 237 -10.60 -19.20 -20.70
CA LYS A 237 -11.57 -20.21 -20.22
C LYS A 237 -11.81 -20.16 -18.71
N PHE A 238 -11.02 -19.38 -17.98
CA PHE A 238 -11.09 -19.29 -16.53
C PHE A 238 -12.16 -18.29 -16.11
N GLN A 239 -13.26 -18.75 -15.48
CA GLN A 239 -14.27 -17.85 -14.90
C GLN A 239 -13.68 -17.18 -13.67
N VAL A 240 -13.85 -15.87 -13.55
CA VAL A 240 -13.25 -15.07 -12.47
C VAL A 240 -14.32 -14.69 -11.45
N ASP A 241 -14.06 -15.00 -10.18
CA ASP A 241 -14.93 -14.59 -9.07
C ASP A 241 -14.30 -13.47 -8.22
N LEU A 242 -12.96 -13.44 -8.14
CA LEU A 242 -12.20 -12.47 -7.35
C LEU A 242 -11.01 -11.91 -8.13
N ILE A 243 -10.86 -10.58 -8.08
CA ILE A 243 -9.74 -9.86 -8.68
C ILE A 243 -8.84 -9.30 -7.57
N TYR A 244 -7.61 -9.81 -7.50
CA TYR A 244 -6.51 -9.09 -6.87
C TYR A 244 -5.94 -8.09 -7.87
N LYS A 245 -6.47 -6.86 -7.81
CA LYS A 245 -6.19 -5.78 -8.76
C LYS A 245 -4.80 -5.19 -8.54
N ARG A 246 -3.82 -5.59 -9.33
CA ARG A 246 -2.47 -5.02 -9.31
C ARG A 246 -2.35 -3.81 -10.24
N VAL A 247 -3.11 -3.83 -11.35
CA VAL A 247 -3.27 -2.71 -12.27
C VAL A 247 -3.79 -1.45 -11.58
N LEU A 248 -3.27 -0.29 -11.95
CA LEU A 248 -3.85 0.99 -11.54
C LEU A 248 -5.16 1.23 -12.31
N ILE A 249 -6.22 1.66 -11.63
CA ILE A 249 -7.52 1.98 -12.22
C ILE A 249 -7.34 3.09 -13.26
N THR A 250 -6.46 4.05 -13.00
CA THR A 250 -6.14 5.11 -13.97
C THR A 250 -5.61 4.50 -15.28
N GLU A 251 -4.62 3.63 -15.22
CA GLU A 251 -4.08 2.95 -16.42
C GLU A 251 -5.13 2.06 -17.09
N LEU A 252 -5.95 1.36 -16.32
CA LEU A 252 -7.03 0.52 -16.84
C LEU A 252 -8.04 1.35 -17.65
N VAL A 253 -8.41 2.54 -17.15
CA VAL A 253 -9.33 3.46 -17.83
C VAL A 253 -8.66 4.16 -19.01
N GLU A 254 -7.40 4.59 -18.89
CA GLU A 254 -6.67 5.26 -19.96
C GLU A 254 -6.43 4.33 -21.16
N ASN A 255 -6.08 3.06 -20.91
CA ASN A 255 -5.80 2.09 -21.97
C ASN A 255 -7.04 1.34 -22.46
N GLY A 256 -8.02 1.12 -21.58
CA GLY A 256 -9.19 0.26 -21.84
C GLY A 256 -10.53 0.99 -21.97
N GLY A 257 -10.61 2.25 -21.55
CA GLY A 257 -11.85 3.01 -21.46
C GLY A 257 -12.77 2.57 -20.31
N LEU A 258 -13.84 3.33 -20.08
CA LEU A 258 -14.84 3.01 -19.04
C LEU A 258 -15.70 1.79 -19.36
N ASP A 259 -15.78 1.42 -20.64
CA ASP A 259 -16.49 0.24 -21.12
C ASP A 259 -15.63 -1.04 -21.10
N HIS A 260 -14.44 -0.99 -20.49
CA HIS A 260 -13.58 -2.15 -20.38
C HIS A 260 -14.30 -3.31 -19.67
N PRO A 261 -14.16 -4.58 -20.14
CA PRO A 261 -14.86 -5.74 -19.58
C PRO A 261 -14.75 -5.90 -18.06
N VAL A 262 -13.57 -5.64 -17.49
CA VAL A 262 -13.35 -5.67 -16.04
C VAL A 262 -14.18 -4.61 -15.32
N ILE A 263 -14.25 -3.39 -15.86
CA ILE A 263 -14.98 -2.28 -15.24
C ILE A 263 -16.49 -2.57 -15.27
N GLN A 264 -17.00 -3.03 -16.41
CA GLN A 264 -18.40 -3.42 -16.57
C GLN A 264 -18.78 -4.55 -15.58
N ALA A 265 -17.97 -5.62 -15.53
CA ALA A 265 -18.22 -6.74 -14.62
C ALA A 265 -18.25 -6.33 -13.14
N VAL A 266 -17.37 -5.39 -12.72
CA VAL A 266 -17.37 -4.88 -11.36
C VAL A 266 -18.63 -4.05 -11.10
N ARG A 267 -19.00 -3.13 -12.01
CA ARG A 267 -20.21 -2.29 -11.88
C ARG A 267 -21.49 -3.11 -11.80
N ASP A 268 -21.55 -4.21 -12.53
CA ASP A 268 -22.68 -5.15 -12.55
C ASP A 268 -22.68 -6.10 -11.34
N ASN A 269 -21.69 -6.01 -10.45
CA ASN A 269 -21.49 -6.94 -9.34
C ASN A 269 -21.39 -8.41 -9.80
N ALA A 270 -20.81 -8.64 -10.99
CA ALA A 270 -20.53 -9.97 -11.52
C ALA A 270 -19.22 -10.56 -10.96
N VAL A 271 -18.32 -9.72 -10.46
CA VAL A 271 -17.02 -10.10 -9.92
C VAL A 271 -16.65 -9.23 -8.72
N CYS A 272 -15.98 -9.81 -7.72
CA CYS A 272 -15.44 -9.05 -6.60
C CYS A 272 -14.06 -8.48 -6.96
N MET A 273 -13.87 -7.17 -6.83
CA MET A 273 -12.55 -6.54 -7.01
C MET A 273 -12.06 -5.94 -5.70
N VAL A 274 -10.96 -6.48 -5.17
CA VAL A 274 -10.36 -5.98 -3.93
C VAL A 274 -9.58 -4.71 -4.23
N ASN A 275 -9.67 -3.74 -3.30
CA ASN A 275 -9.34 -2.33 -3.54
C ASN A 275 -10.17 -1.79 -4.71
N PRO A 276 -11.49 -1.59 -4.48
CA PRO A 276 -12.46 -1.24 -5.51
C PRO A 276 -12.26 0.22 -5.93
N PHE A 277 -13.07 0.73 -6.87
CA PHE A 277 -12.95 2.10 -7.35
C PHE A 277 -12.91 3.16 -6.23
N ARG A 278 -13.64 2.93 -5.13
CA ARG A 278 -13.63 3.77 -3.92
C ARG A 278 -12.24 3.96 -3.29
N CYS A 279 -11.27 3.07 -3.55
CA CYS A 279 -9.89 3.24 -3.08
C CYS A 279 -9.23 4.53 -3.64
N LYS A 280 -9.69 5.02 -4.81
CA LYS A 280 -9.17 6.25 -5.43
C LYS A 280 -9.33 7.49 -4.55
N ILE A 281 -10.40 7.54 -3.74
CA ILE A 281 -10.63 8.63 -2.78
C ILE A 281 -9.41 8.78 -1.86
N LEU A 282 -8.93 7.67 -1.29
CA LEU A 282 -7.84 7.71 -0.31
C LEU A 282 -6.44 7.70 -0.95
N TYR A 283 -6.34 7.26 -2.22
CA TYR A 283 -5.09 7.22 -2.97
C TYR A 283 -4.56 8.60 -3.38
N LYS A 284 -5.43 9.55 -3.68
CA LYS A 284 -5.01 10.90 -4.08
C LYS A 284 -4.23 11.58 -2.95
N LYS A 285 -3.17 12.32 -3.27
CA LYS A 285 -2.41 13.13 -2.27
C LYS A 285 -3.29 14.13 -1.52
N THR A 286 -4.38 14.57 -2.14
CA THR A 286 -5.41 15.42 -1.53
C THR A 286 -6.06 14.77 -0.31
N SER A 287 -6.00 13.45 -0.14
CA SER A 287 -6.44 12.79 1.10
C SER A 287 -5.65 13.27 2.33
N LEU A 288 -4.36 13.60 2.17
CA LEU A 288 -3.54 14.22 3.23
C LEU A 288 -3.95 15.68 3.47
N ALA A 289 -4.34 16.40 2.41
CA ALA A 289 -4.89 17.74 2.55
C ALA A 289 -6.21 17.70 3.34
N VAL A 290 -7.13 16.79 3.00
CA VAL A 290 -8.41 16.61 3.71
C VAL A 290 -8.18 16.35 5.20
N LEU A 291 -7.27 15.45 5.55
CA LEU A 291 -6.96 15.15 6.96
C LEU A 291 -6.39 16.38 7.70
N SER A 292 -5.48 17.13 7.07
CA SER A 292 -4.76 18.23 7.75
C SER A 292 -5.42 19.61 7.61
N ASP A 293 -6.49 19.77 6.82
CA ASP A 293 -7.20 21.03 6.62
C ASP A 293 -8.09 21.37 7.82
N GLU A 294 -7.98 22.61 8.31
CA GLU A 294 -8.80 23.10 9.42
C GLU A 294 -10.31 23.00 9.15
N ARG A 295 -10.73 23.06 7.87
CA ARG A 295 -12.13 22.92 7.47
C ARG A 295 -12.75 21.58 7.90
N ASN A 296 -11.94 20.54 8.06
CA ASN A 296 -12.40 19.17 8.32
C ASN A 296 -12.18 18.72 9.76
N GLN A 297 -11.73 19.58 10.67
CA GLN A 297 -11.42 19.20 12.05
C GLN A 297 -12.59 18.56 12.79
N ALA A 298 -13.82 18.96 12.47
CA ALA A 298 -15.03 18.40 13.07
C ALA A 298 -15.29 16.92 12.72
N LEU A 299 -14.61 16.36 11.71
CA LEU A 299 -14.70 14.95 11.36
C LEU A 299 -13.96 14.04 12.35
N PHE A 300 -13.01 14.59 13.09
CA PHE A 300 -12.03 13.82 13.86
C PHE A 300 -12.21 14.05 15.36
N ASP A 301 -11.89 13.03 16.15
CA ASP A 301 -11.84 13.20 17.61
C ASP A 301 -10.50 13.79 18.06
N THR A 302 -10.40 14.12 19.35
CA THR A 302 -9.21 14.75 19.92
C THR A 302 -7.93 13.91 19.74
N GLU A 303 -8.02 12.59 19.81
CA GLU A 303 -6.84 11.72 19.67
C GLU A 303 -6.37 11.67 18.21
N GLU A 304 -7.31 11.60 17.28
CA GLU A 304 -7.04 11.66 15.84
C GLU A 304 -6.50 13.01 15.41
N LEU A 305 -7.09 14.13 15.86
CA LEU A 305 -6.59 15.48 15.55
C LEU A 305 -5.13 15.65 15.98
N ARG A 306 -4.79 15.14 17.17
CA ARG A 306 -3.41 15.14 17.64
C ARG A 306 -2.52 14.25 16.78
N ALA A 307 -2.98 13.05 16.42
CA ALA A 307 -2.22 12.15 15.56
C ALA A 307 -1.99 12.75 14.15
N ILE A 308 -2.97 13.45 13.61
CA ILE A 308 -2.86 14.16 12.33
C ILE A 308 -1.78 15.25 12.44
N ASP A 309 -1.83 16.11 13.46
CA ASP A 309 -0.81 17.16 13.66
C ASP A 309 0.60 16.57 13.86
N ASP A 310 0.71 15.47 14.62
CA ASP A 310 1.96 14.80 14.93
C ASP A 310 2.57 14.06 13.73
N HIS A 311 1.75 13.55 12.79
CA HIS A 311 2.21 12.58 11.79
C HIS A 311 1.90 12.92 10.33
N ILE A 312 0.91 13.76 10.05
CA ILE A 312 0.60 14.21 8.69
C ILE A 312 1.29 15.56 8.47
N PRO A 313 2.14 15.71 7.44
CA PRO A 313 2.67 17.01 7.06
C PRO A 313 1.53 17.98 6.74
N TRP A 314 1.70 19.24 7.13
CA TRP A 314 0.74 20.28 6.75
C TRP A 314 0.63 20.34 5.23
N THR A 315 -0.55 19.97 4.71
CA THR A 315 -0.81 19.79 3.29
C THR A 315 -2.05 20.59 2.91
N ARG A 316 -2.02 21.32 1.80
CA ARG A 316 -3.16 22.10 1.31
C ARG A 316 -3.29 21.95 -0.19
N THR A 317 -4.52 21.97 -0.69
CA THR A 317 -4.79 22.26 -2.09
C THR A 317 -4.37 23.70 -2.36
N VAL A 318 -3.59 23.93 -3.42
CA VAL A 318 -3.13 25.28 -3.79
C VAL A 318 -4.30 26.04 -4.40
N GLU A 319 -4.88 26.94 -3.60
CA GLU A 319 -6.01 27.79 -3.97
C GLU A 319 -5.91 29.16 -3.29
N GLU A 320 -6.58 30.17 -3.84
CA GLU A 320 -6.67 31.50 -3.23
C GLU A 320 -7.51 31.45 -1.95
N ARG A 321 -6.84 31.39 -0.79
CA ARG A 321 -7.49 31.36 0.52
C ARG A 321 -6.56 31.75 1.65
N HIS A 322 -7.19 32.08 2.78
CA HIS A 322 -6.52 32.05 4.08
C HIS A 322 -6.64 30.66 4.71
N THR A 323 -5.62 30.25 5.44
CA THR A 323 -5.57 28.96 6.15
C THR A 323 -4.72 29.05 7.42
N VAL A 324 -4.62 27.98 8.20
CA VAL A 324 -3.87 27.95 9.45
C VAL A 324 -2.60 27.11 9.29
N HIS A 325 -1.44 27.71 9.52
CA HIS A 325 -0.16 27.00 9.59
C HIS A 325 0.51 27.26 10.95
N ARG A 326 0.80 26.19 11.71
CA ARG A 326 1.37 26.26 13.08
C ARG A 326 0.61 27.22 14.01
N GLY A 327 -0.72 27.15 13.95
CA GLY A 327 -1.62 27.97 14.77
C GLY A 327 -1.72 29.45 14.35
N LYS A 328 -1.14 29.85 13.21
CA LYS A 328 -1.22 31.23 12.70
C LYS A 328 -2.00 31.29 11.39
N PRO A 329 -2.87 32.30 11.21
CA PRO A 329 -3.49 32.54 9.91
C PRO A 329 -2.41 32.96 8.90
N VAL A 330 -2.46 32.36 7.71
CA VAL A 330 -1.60 32.67 6.57
C VAL A 330 -2.44 32.81 5.31
N ASP A 331 -2.08 33.76 4.46
CA ASP A 331 -2.56 33.82 3.09
C ASP A 331 -1.77 32.82 2.25
N LEU A 332 -2.44 31.78 1.75
CA LEU A 332 -1.78 30.56 1.26
C LEU A 332 -0.82 30.85 0.12
N ILE A 333 -1.27 31.54 -0.93
CA ILE A 333 -0.50 31.76 -2.16
C ILE A 333 0.74 32.63 -1.89
N PRO A 334 0.64 33.82 -1.25
CA PRO A 334 1.82 34.59 -0.88
C PRO A 334 2.76 33.82 0.06
N TYR A 335 2.22 33.03 0.99
CA TYR A 335 3.02 32.29 1.95
C TYR A 335 3.87 31.21 1.27
N VAL A 336 3.28 30.37 0.42
CA VAL A 336 4.04 29.30 -0.25
C VAL A 336 5.06 29.85 -1.26
N LEU A 337 4.79 31.00 -1.89
CA LEU A 337 5.75 31.66 -2.77
C LEU A 337 6.96 32.20 -2.01
N ASN A 338 6.73 32.85 -0.86
CA ASN A 338 7.79 33.42 -0.03
C ASN A 338 8.68 32.35 0.64
N TYR A 339 8.15 31.15 0.86
CA TYR A 339 8.84 30.06 1.55
C TYR A 339 8.93 28.78 0.70
N LYS A 340 9.02 28.92 -0.62
CA LYS A 340 8.95 27.81 -1.59
C LYS A 340 9.89 26.63 -1.28
N ASP A 341 11.10 26.91 -0.78
CA ASP A 341 12.11 25.89 -0.49
C ASP A 341 11.77 25.04 0.76
N ARG A 342 10.66 25.35 1.45
CA ARG A 342 10.14 24.59 2.60
C ARG A 342 8.95 23.71 2.24
N PHE A 343 8.49 23.75 0.99
CA PHE A 343 7.31 23.01 0.53
C PHE A 343 7.66 22.16 -0.70
N VAL A 344 6.79 21.19 -0.97
CA VAL A 344 6.81 20.36 -2.17
C VAL A 344 5.43 20.49 -2.82
N LEU A 345 5.39 20.64 -4.14
CA LEU A 345 4.16 20.69 -4.94
C LEU A 345 3.97 19.39 -5.71
#